data_AF-A0A3D4QV45-F1
#
_entry.id   AF-A0A3D4QV45-F1
#
_cell.length_a   1.000
_cell.length_b   1.000
_cell.length_c   1.000
_cell.angle_alpha   90.00
_cell.angle_beta   90.00
_cell.angle_gamma   90.00
#
_symmetry.space_group_name_H-M   'P 1'
#
loop_
_entity.id
_entity.type
_entity.pdbx_description
1 polymer ?
#
loop_
_entity_poly.entity_id
_entity_poly.type
_entity_poly.pdbx_seq_one_letter_code
_entity_poly.pdbx_strand_id
1 'polypeptide(L)'
;ITAARELGCKYIQLNSNGIRLAEDESYVKKLADAGLSFVFMQFDGIDDEVYLKLRGKQLFATKEKAIENCGKYGLGVTLVPTIVPGINSMQIGDILRYGIMRSPTIRGVHFQPVGHLGRIPSIPENHSRFTLDELLFEIEEQTKGLVKAENLLPSHCDHPLCGFHGDFIIRGGKTLYPLSKKRNDIAPCSCGIDA
;
A
#
# COMPACT_ATOMS: atom_id res chain seq x y z
N ILE A 1 9.29 20.71 2.90
CA ILE A 1 8.19 20.65 1.90
C ILE A 1 8.19 21.91 1.07
N THR A 2 7.99 23.10 1.66
CA THR A 2 8.08 24.40 0.97
C THR A 2 9.35 24.54 0.13
N ALA A 3 10.53 24.32 0.72
CA ALA A 3 11.80 24.37 -0.01
C ALA A 3 11.86 23.40 -1.21
N ALA A 4 11.32 22.19 -1.09
CA ALA A 4 11.30 21.23 -2.21
C ALA A 4 10.34 21.71 -3.32
N ARG A 5 9.23 22.36 -2.98
CA ARG A 5 8.35 22.99 -3.97
C ARG A 5 9.00 24.17 -4.67
N GLU A 6 9.70 25.01 -3.92
CA GLU A 6 10.46 26.15 -4.46
C GLU A 6 11.56 25.69 -5.43
N LEU A 7 12.15 24.51 -5.18
CA LEU A 7 13.10 23.85 -6.08
C LEU A 7 12.42 23.14 -7.29
N GLY A 8 11.09 23.20 -7.41
CA GLY A 8 10.36 22.67 -8.56
C GLY A 8 9.92 21.20 -8.44
N CYS A 9 10.02 20.57 -7.27
CA CYS A 9 9.49 19.22 -7.06
C CYS A 9 7.95 19.23 -7.19
N LYS A 10 7.42 18.56 -8.23
CA LYS A 10 5.98 18.51 -8.52
C LYS A 10 5.19 17.70 -7.50
N TYR A 11 5.77 16.61 -7.01
CA TYR A 11 5.14 15.70 -6.05
C TYR A 11 6.07 15.48 -4.86
N ILE A 12 5.52 15.63 -3.65
CA ILE A 12 6.24 15.41 -2.40
C ILE A 12 5.45 14.38 -1.59
N GLN A 13 6.09 13.25 -1.34
CA GLN A 13 5.56 12.15 -0.54
C GLN A 13 6.13 12.21 0.88
N LEU A 14 5.28 12.00 1.89
CA LEU A 14 5.70 11.80 3.27
C LEU A 14 5.55 10.33 3.66
N ASN A 15 6.65 9.64 3.94
CA ASN A 15 6.63 8.35 4.61
C ASN A 15 6.44 8.56 6.11
N SER A 16 5.42 7.94 6.70
CA SER A 16 5.08 8.16 8.11
C SER A 16 4.50 6.91 8.75
N ASN A 17 4.75 6.73 10.06
CA ASN A 17 4.01 5.76 10.85
C ASN A 17 2.61 6.27 11.25
N GLY A 18 2.26 7.53 10.97
CA GLY A 18 0.94 8.09 11.22
C GLY A 18 0.65 8.59 12.63
N ILE A 19 1.52 8.34 13.63
CA ILE A 19 1.25 8.68 15.04
C ILE A 19 1.00 10.19 15.21
N ARG A 20 1.96 11.02 14.78
CA ARG A 20 1.81 12.48 14.87
C ARG A 20 0.68 13.03 14.00
N LEU A 21 0.37 12.35 12.88
CA LEU A 21 -0.75 12.75 12.01
C LEU A 21 -2.10 12.53 12.70
N ALA A 22 -2.18 11.57 13.62
CA ALA A 22 -3.36 11.32 14.45
C ALA A 22 -3.47 12.34 15.61
N GLU A 23 -2.36 12.59 16.30
CA GLU A 23 -2.33 13.37 17.55
C GLU A 23 -2.36 14.90 17.33
N ASP A 24 -1.79 15.39 16.23
CA ASP A 24 -1.62 16.83 15.97
C ASP A 24 -2.24 17.22 14.63
N GLU A 25 -3.54 17.50 14.64
CA GLU A 25 -4.29 17.96 13.46
C GLU A 25 -3.70 19.27 12.89
N SER A 26 -3.18 20.15 13.76
CA SER A 26 -2.55 21.41 13.32
C SER A 26 -1.29 21.17 12.49
N TYR A 27 -0.54 20.12 12.82
CA TYR A 27 0.62 19.69 12.04
C TYR A 27 0.19 19.15 10.67
N VAL A 28 -0.89 18.36 10.60
CA VAL A 28 -1.44 17.90 9.31
C VAL A 28 -1.83 19.08 8.42
N LYS A 29 -2.50 20.09 8.99
CA LYS A 29 -2.81 21.34 8.27
C LYS A 29 -1.56 22.03 7.75
N LYS A 30 -0.53 22.19 8.59
CA LYS A 30 0.74 22.81 8.19
C LYS A 30 1.44 22.05 7.05
N LEU A 31 1.38 20.71 7.05
CA LEU A 31 1.91 19.89 5.96
C LEU A 31 1.15 20.13 4.65
N ALA A 32 -0.19 20.20 4.72
CA ALA A 32 -1.04 20.50 3.57
C ALA A 32 -0.78 21.91 3.03
N ASP A 33 -0.75 22.92 3.89
CA ASP A 33 -0.48 24.32 3.54
C ASP A 33 0.92 24.48 2.91
N ALA A 34 1.92 23.75 3.42
CA ALA A 34 3.27 23.71 2.84
C ALA A 34 3.32 22.98 1.48
N GLY A 35 2.22 22.34 1.09
CA GLY A 35 2.02 21.76 -0.23
C GLY A 35 2.42 20.30 -0.37
N LEU A 36 2.32 19.52 0.71
CA LEU A 36 2.49 18.06 0.67
C LEU A 36 1.49 17.42 -0.32
N SER A 37 1.93 16.46 -1.12
CA SER A 37 1.06 15.84 -2.14
C SER A 37 0.25 14.67 -1.62
N PHE A 38 0.89 13.77 -0.86
CA PHE A 38 0.26 12.58 -0.28
C PHE A 38 1.16 11.95 0.79
N VAL A 39 0.56 11.10 1.63
CA VAL A 39 1.21 10.37 2.71
C VAL A 39 1.30 8.89 2.35
N PHE A 40 2.48 8.29 2.46
CA PHE A 40 2.66 6.84 2.49
C PHE A 40 2.71 6.42 3.96
N MET A 41 1.63 5.78 4.42
CA MET A 41 1.43 5.53 5.84
C MET A 41 1.54 4.05 6.17
N GLN A 42 2.39 3.72 7.14
CA GLN A 42 2.47 2.35 7.69
C GLN A 42 1.09 1.92 8.21
N PHE A 43 0.55 0.86 7.65
CA PHE A 43 -0.77 0.32 7.98
C PHE A 43 -0.73 -1.20 7.82
N ASP A 44 -0.41 -1.92 8.90
CA ASP A 44 -0.06 -3.34 8.82
C ASP A 44 -1.28 -4.26 8.87
N GLY A 45 -2.42 -3.80 9.36
CA GLY A 45 -3.62 -4.64 9.51
C GLY A 45 -4.86 -3.85 9.89
N ILE A 46 -5.98 -4.57 9.99
CA ILE A 46 -7.31 -4.03 10.30
C ILE A 46 -7.73 -4.23 11.77
N ASP A 47 -6.83 -4.71 12.62
CA ASP A 47 -7.04 -4.88 14.05
C ASP A 47 -5.73 -4.68 14.83
N ASP A 48 -5.85 -4.59 16.15
CA ASP A 48 -4.72 -4.38 17.05
C ASP A 48 -3.89 -5.62 17.33
N GLU A 49 -4.37 -6.84 17.03
CA GLU A 49 -3.55 -8.06 17.19
C GLU A 49 -2.33 -8.00 16.26
N VAL A 50 -2.53 -7.54 15.02
CA VAL A 50 -1.44 -7.32 14.06
C VAL A 50 -0.44 -6.29 14.57
N TYR A 51 -0.92 -5.14 15.05
CA TYR A 51 -0.02 -4.07 15.52
C TYR A 51 0.71 -4.44 16.81
N LEU A 52 0.07 -5.17 17.71
CA LEU A 52 0.73 -5.71 18.90
C LEU A 52 1.88 -6.64 18.52
N LYS A 53 1.67 -7.57 17.58
CA LYS A 53 2.71 -8.51 17.12
C LYS A 53 3.86 -7.81 16.39
N LEU A 54 3.56 -6.86 15.50
CA LEU A 54 4.57 -6.26 14.62
C LEU A 54 5.24 -5.00 15.18
N ARG A 55 4.54 -4.25 16.04
CA ARG A 55 4.92 -2.91 16.52
C ARG A 55 4.90 -2.78 18.04
N GLY A 56 4.40 -3.78 18.76
CA GLY A 56 4.36 -3.80 20.23
C GLY A 56 3.32 -2.85 20.85
N LYS A 57 2.39 -2.32 20.06
CA LYS A 57 1.38 -1.34 20.51
C LYS A 57 0.06 -1.53 19.76
N GLN A 58 -1.05 -1.23 20.43
CA GLN A 58 -2.35 -1.06 19.78
C GLN A 58 -2.31 0.26 19.00
N LEU A 59 -2.50 0.21 17.70
CA LEU A 59 -2.31 1.35 16.78
C LEU A 59 -3.43 1.51 15.76
N PHE A 60 -4.40 0.59 15.67
CA PHE A 60 -5.42 0.64 14.64
C PHE A 60 -6.24 1.94 14.71
N ALA A 61 -6.76 2.28 15.90
CA ALA A 61 -7.49 3.53 16.13
C ALA A 61 -6.63 4.77 15.82
N THR A 62 -5.33 4.73 16.12
CA THR A 62 -4.38 5.80 15.75
C THR A 62 -4.27 5.94 14.24
N LYS A 63 -4.23 4.82 13.49
CA LYS A 63 -4.20 4.87 12.01
C LYS A 63 -5.48 5.46 11.45
N GLU A 64 -6.64 5.06 11.98
CA GLU A 64 -7.92 5.61 11.56
C GLU A 64 -7.96 7.13 11.77
N LYS A 65 -7.52 7.59 12.95
CA LYS A 65 -7.48 9.03 13.26
C LYS A 65 -6.53 9.80 12.34
N ALA A 66 -5.38 9.23 12.00
CA ALA A 66 -4.44 9.83 11.05
C ALA A 66 -5.08 9.99 9.65
N ILE A 67 -5.77 8.97 9.17
CA ILE A 67 -6.48 8.99 7.88
C ILE A 67 -7.56 10.06 7.89
N GLU A 68 -8.37 10.13 8.96
CA GLU A 68 -9.40 11.17 9.11
C GLU A 68 -8.81 12.58 9.05
N ASN A 69 -7.75 12.84 9.82
CA ASN A 69 -7.10 14.15 9.85
C ASN A 69 -6.50 14.50 8.47
N CYS A 70 -5.89 13.54 7.77
CA CYS A 70 -5.39 13.76 6.41
C CYS A 70 -6.53 14.10 5.43
N GLY A 71 -7.65 13.37 5.53
CA GLY A 71 -8.85 13.59 4.72
C GLY A 71 -9.43 14.99 4.86
N LYS A 72 -9.50 15.54 6.08
CA LYS A 72 -9.99 16.91 6.35
C LYS A 72 -9.24 18.00 5.57
N TYR A 73 -7.97 17.78 5.27
CA TYR A 73 -7.11 18.73 4.56
C TYR A 73 -6.75 18.29 3.14
N GLY A 74 -7.48 17.31 2.58
CA GLY A 74 -7.29 16.85 1.20
C GLY A 74 -5.98 16.09 0.96
N LEU A 75 -5.28 15.68 2.02
CA LEU A 75 -4.07 14.87 1.92
C LEU A 75 -4.46 13.42 1.68
N GLY A 76 -4.17 12.93 0.48
CA GLY A 76 -4.36 11.52 0.14
C GLY A 76 -3.40 10.62 0.91
N VAL A 77 -3.86 9.42 1.24
CA VAL A 77 -3.08 8.40 1.95
C VAL A 77 -2.96 7.16 1.07
N THR A 78 -1.73 6.66 0.93
CA THR A 78 -1.45 5.31 0.44
C THR A 78 -1.14 4.44 1.65
N LEU A 79 -1.89 3.36 1.83
CA LEU A 79 -1.63 2.39 2.90
C LEU A 79 -0.40 1.57 2.55
N VAL A 80 0.50 1.38 3.51
CA VAL A 80 1.74 0.63 3.33
C VAL A 80 1.81 -0.49 4.36
N PRO A 81 1.18 -1.65 4.10
CA PRO A 81 1.31 -2.83 4.93
C PRO A 81 2.63 -3.56 4.69
N THR A 82 3.37 -3.86 5.76
CA THR A 82 4.41 -4.89 5.73
C THR A 82 3.76 -6.26 5.93
N ILE A 83 3.76 -7.13 4.92
CA ILE A 83 3.12 -8.45 5.00
C ILE A 83 4.09 -9.48 5.57
N VAL A 84 3.69 -10.09 6.68
CA VAL A 84 4.43 -11.15 7.40
C VAL A 84 3.55 -12.42 7.45
N PRO A 85 4.07 -13.56 6.94
CA PRO A 85 3.36 -14.83 7.00
C PRO A 85 2.91 -15.19 8.42
N GLY A 86 1.66 -15.66 8.55
CA GLY A 86 1.10 -16.09 9.84
C GLY A 86 0.75 -14.96 10.80
N ILE A 87 0.97 -13.69 10.43
CA ILE A 87 0.59 -12.53 11.26
C ILE A 87 -0.54 -11.74 10.59
N ASN A 88 -0.34 -11.25 9.37
CA ASN A 88 -1.30 -10.41 8.67
C ASN A 88 -1.49 -10.82 7.19
N SER A 89 -0.84 -11.89 6.73
CA SER A 89 -0.98 -12.39 5.35
C SER A 89 -2.43 -12.75 5.00
N MET A 90 -3.25 -13.13 5.98
CA MET A 90 -4.68 -13.42 5.83
C MET A 90 -5.58 -12.18 5.73
N GLN A 91 -5.02 -10.97 5.90
CA GLN A 91 -5.78 -9.71 5.88
C GLN A 91 -5.58 -8.88 4.59
N ILE A 92 -4.87 -9.41 3.59
CA ILE A 92 -4.57 -8.70 2.33
C ILE A 92 -5.87 -8.21 1.67
N GLY A 93 -6.86 -9.09 1.55
CA GLY A 93 -8.16 -8.73 0.97
C GLY A 93 -8.92 -7.68 1.80
N ASP A 94 -8.85 -7.78 3.13
CA ASP A 94 -9.56 -6.87 4.02
C ASP A 94 -8.94 -5.48 4.06
N ILE A 95 -7.61 -5.38 3.97
CA ILE A 95 -6.89 -4.11 3.79
C ILE A 95 -7.32 -3.43 2.47
N LEU A 96 -7.43 -4.20 1.38
CA LEU A 96 -7.92 -3.68 0.10
C LEU A 96 -9.36 -3.17 0.21
N ARG A 97 -10.26 -3.93 0.83
CA ARG A 97 -11.66 -3.51 1.06
C ARG A 97 -11.76 -2.27 1.94
N TYR A 98 -10.93 -2.19 2.98
CA TYR A 98 -10.82 -1.01 3.83
C TYR A 98 -10.37 0.22 3.02
N GLY A 99 -9.37 0.06 2.15
CA GLY A 99 -8.92 1.10 1.23
C GLY A 99 -10.04 1.61 0.31
N ILE A 100 -10.81 0.69 -0.27
CA ILE A 100 -11.97 1.03 -1.13
C ILE A 100 -13.03 1.81 -0.34
N MET A 101 -13.38 1.33 0.86
CA MET A 101 -14.38 1.95 1.74
C MET A 101 -14.00 3.38 2.15
N ARG A 102 -12.70 3.64 2.37
CA ARG A 102 -12.17 4.94 2.82
C ARG A 102 -11.75 5.87 1.66
N SER A 103 -12.05 5.50 0.42
CA SER A 103 -11.92 6.39 -0.74
C SER A 103 -12.86 7.60 -0.59
N PRO A 104 -12.45 8.84 -0.96
CA PRO A 104 -11.26 9.20 -1.73
C PRO A 104 -10.02 9.54 -0.89
N THR A 105 -10.10 9.49 0.44
CA THR A 105 -8.96 9.81 1.30
C THR A 105 -7.84 8.79 1.12
N ILE A 106 -8.18 7.50 1.13
CA ILE A 106 -7.24 6.45 0.74
C ILE A 106 -7.22 6.35 -0.78
N ARG A 107 -6.02 6.50 -1.36
CA ARG A 107 -5.81 6.53 -2.82
C ARG A 107 -5.23 5.22 -3.37
N GLY A 108 -4.72 4.36 -2.50
CA GLY A 108 -4.16 3.07 -2.89
C GLY A 108 -3.58 2.30 -1.72
N VAL A 109 -3.12 1.08 -2.01
CA VAL A 109 -2.41 0.20 -1.09
C VAL A 109 -1.12 -0.24 -1.76
N HIS A 110 -0.01 -0.13 -1.05
CA HIS A 110 1.32 -0.53 -1.49
C HIS A 110 1.83 -1.63 -0.56
N PHE A 111 1.57 -2.87 -0.94
CA PHE A 111 2.00 -4.05 -0.19
C PHE A 111 3.51 -4.22 -0.24
N GLN A 112 4.11 -4.47 0.92
CA GLN A 112 5.54 -4.74 1.04
C GLN A 112 5.73 -6.07 1.77
N PRO A 113 6.02 -7.17 1.06
CA PRO A 113 6.42 -8.41 1.71
C PRO A 113 7.61 -8.19 2.65
N VAL A 114 7.63 -8.92 3.76
CA VAL A 114 8.68 -8.76 4.78
C VAL A 114 10.07 -9.02 4.20
N GLY A 115 10.97 -8.05 4.41
CA GLY A 115 12.39 -8.19 4.14
C GLY A 115 13.16 -8.50 5.42
N HIS A 116 13.96 -9.56 5.41
CA HIS A 116 14.84 -9.91 6.52
C HIS A 116 16.23 -9.35 6.28
N LEU A 117 16.43 -8.10 6.71
CA LEU A 117 17.65 -7.31 6.43
C LEU A 117 18.23 -6.71 7.72
N GLY A 118 19.54 -6.52 7.74
CA GLY A 118 20.24 -5.87 8.86
C GLY A 118 20.38 -6.76 10.09
N ARG A 119 19.96 -6.26 11.26
CA ARG A 119 20.06 -6.99 12.53
C ARG A 119 18.87 -7.96 12.66
N ILE A 120 19.05 -9.15 12.14
CA ILE A 120 18.10 -10.26 12.27
C ILE A 120 18.53 -11.20 13.40
N PRO A 121 17.59 -11.74 14.19
CA PRO A 121 17.91 -12.65 15.30
C PRO A 121 18.47 -13.98 14.79
N SER A 122 18.00 -14.43 13.63
CA SER A 122 18.45 -15.64 12.94
C SER A 122 18.22 -15.49 11.44
N ILE A 123 18.89 -16.34 10.66
CA ILE A 123 18.64 -16.45 9.22
C ILE A 123 17.20 -16.99 9.04
N PRO A 124 16.39 -16.34 8.20
CA PRO A 124 15.00 -16.74 8.00
C PRO A 124 14.88 -18.07 7.26
N GLU A 125 13.99 -18.92 7.76
CA GLU A 125 13.55 -20.13 7.07
C GLU A 125 12.60 -19.80 5.92
N ASN A 126 12.37 -20.76 5.02
CA ASN A 126 11.51 -20.53 3.85
C ASN A 126 10.08 -20.12 4.24
N HIS A 127 9.54 -20.69 5.32
CA HIS A 127 8.18 -20.40 5.78
C HIS A 127 8.01 -18.98 6.34
N SER A 128 9.10 -18.28 6.66
CA SER A 128 9.04 -16.90 7.16
C SER A 128 9.10 -15.86 6.03
N ARG A 129 9.31 -16.31 4.79
CA ARG A 129 9.35 -15.47 3.59
C ARG A 129 7.94 -15.33 3.00
N PHE A 130 7.73 -14.23 2.29
CA PHE A 130 6.52 -14.01 1.51
C PHE A 130 6.93 -13.43 0.16
N THR A 131 6.54 -14.10 -0.92
CA THR A 131 6.94 -13.76 -2.29
C THR A 131 5.91 -12.88 -2.99
N LEU A 132 6.30 -12.27 -4.11
CA LEU A 132 5.36 -11.50 -4.93
C LEU A 132 4.33 -12.39 -5.61
N ASP A 133 4.68 -13.63 -5.96
CA ASP A 133 3.74 -14.60 -6.54
C ASP A 133 2.70 -15.05 -5.52
N GLU A 134 3.10 -15.30 -4.27
CA GLU A 134 2.16 -15.54 -3.17
C GLU A 134 1.26 -14.34 -2.93
N LEU A 135 1.81 -13.12 -2.97
CA LEU A 135 0.99 -11.90 -2.84
C LEU A 135 -0.03 -11.77 -3.97
N LEU A 136 0.35 -12.04 -5.23
CA LEU A 136 -0.58 -12.03 -6.37
C LEU A 136 -1.72 -13.03 -6.18
N PHE A 137 -1.38 -14.26 -5.77
CA PHE A 137 -2.36 -15.31 -5.50
C PHE A 137 -3.31 -14.91 -4.36
N GLU A 138 -2.77 -14.44 -3.24
CA GLU A 138 -3.56 -14.05 -2.06
C GLU A 138 -4.43 -12.82 -2.32
N ILE A 139 -3.99 -11.87 -3.15
CA ILE A 139 -4.84 -10.75 -3.57
C ILE A 139 -6.09 -11.26 -4.30
N GLU A 140 -5.94 -12.15 -5.28
CA GLU A 140 -7.08 -12.64 -6.04
C GLU A 140 -8.01 -13.51 -5.19
N GLU A 141 -7.44 -14.44 -4.42
CA GLU A 141 -8.17 -15.36 -3.56
C GLU A 141 -8.94 -14.62 -2.46
N GLN A 142 -8.25 -13.78 -1.67
CA GLN A 142 -8.88 -13.09 -0.55
C GLN A 142 -9.81 -11.97 -1.01
N THR A 143 -9.67 -11.46 -2.24
CA THR A 143 -10.64 -10.52 -2.80
C THR A 143 -11.80 -11.19 -3.53
N LYS A 144 -11.82 -12.53 -3.58
CA LYS A 144 -12.83 -13.32 -4.29
C LYS A 144 -13.01 -12.84 -5.74
N GLY A 145 -11.89 -12.53 -6.39
CA GLY A 145 -11.84 -12.04 -7.77
C GLY A 145 -12.25 -10.58 -7.98
N LEU A 146 -12.43 -9.77 -6.92
CA LEU A 146 -12.62 -8.32 -7.06
C LEU A 146 -11.38 -7.64 -7.66
N VAL A 147 -10.19 -8.13 -7.29
CA VAL A 147 -8.93 -7.80 -7.97
C VAL A 147 -8.38 -9.11 -8.52
N LYS A 148 -8.26 -9.21 -9.85
CA LYS A 148 -7.70 -10.41 -10.49
C LYS A 148 -6.22 -10.23 -10.78
N ALA A 149 -5.45 -11.32 -10.80
CA ALA A 149 -4.04 -11.27 -11.18
C ALA A 149 -3.83 -10.67 -12.58
N GLU A 150 -4.76 -10.88 -13.52
CA GLU A 150 -4.72 -10.26 -14.85
C GLU A 150 -4.86 -8.73 -14.86
N ASN A 151 -5.31 -8.13 -13.75
CA ASN A 151 -5.38 -6.68 -13.56
C ASN A 151 -4.08 -6.10 -12.99
N LEU A 152 -3.14 -6.96 -12.58
CA LEU A 152 -1.87 -6.58 -11.97
C LEU A 152 -0.77 -6.79 -13.02
N LEU A 153 -0.12 -5.70 -13.40
CA LEU A 153 0.91 -5.67 -14.45
C LEU A 153 2.30 -5.47 -13.81
N PRO A 154 3.37 -6.02 -14.40
CA PRO A 154 4.73 -5.74 -13.96
C PRO A 154 5.01 -4.25 -13.82
N SER A 155 5.80 -3.89 -12.82
CA SER A 155 6.28 -2.52 -12.64
C SER A 155 7.11 -2.11 -13.88
N HIS A 156 6.87 -0.89 -14.37
CA HIS A 156 7.63 -0.31 -15.49
C HIS A 156 8.80 0.56 -15.02
N CYS A 157 8.95 0.77 -13.70
CA CYS A 157 10.06 1.56 -13.14
C CYS A 157 11.21 0.71 -12.60
N ASP A 158 10.99 -0.60 -12.42
CA ASP A 158 11.97 -1.55 -11.90
C ASP A 158 12.05 -2.79 -12.80
N HIS A 159 12.88 -3.77 -12.44
CA HIS A 159 12.88 -5.06 -13.13
C HIS A 159 11.47 -5.71 -13.02
N PRO A 160 10.94 -6.34 -14.09
CA PRO A 160 9.54 -6.82 -14.12
C PRO A 160 9.22 -7.90 -13.06
N LEU A 161 10.25 -8.54 -12.49
CA LEU A 161 10.13 -9.50 -11.40
C LEU A 161 10.21 -8.86 -10.00
N CYS A 162 10.48 -7.55 -9.90
CA CYS A 162 10.67 -6.86 -8.64
C CYS A 162 9.42 -6.14 -8.13
N GLY A 163 8.33 -6.10 -8.90
CA GLY A 163 7.08 -5.51 -8.47
C GLY A 163 5.99 -5.56 -9.53
N PHE A 164 4.75 -5.30 -9.10
CA PHE A 164 3.58 -5.15 -9.96
C PHE A 164 2.71 -4.00 -9.46
N HIS A 165 1.82 -3.52 -10.32
CA HIS A 165 0.85 -2.48 -10.02
C HIS A 165 -0.48 -2.76 -10.72
N GLY A 166 -1.56 -2.17 -10.20
CA GLY A 166 -2.84 -2.15 -10.87
C GLY A 166 -3.55 -0.84 -10.58
N ASP A 167 -4.11 -0.24 -11.63
CA ASP A 167 -4.87 1.00 -11.53
C ASP A 167 -6.36 0.70 -11.60
N PHE A 168 -7.13 1.32 -10.70
CA PHE A 168 -8.55 1.06 -10.56
C PHE A 168 -9.33 2.35 -10.36
N ILE A 169 -10.58 2.37 -10.86
CA ILE A 169 -11.56 3.42 -10.56
C ILE A 169 -12.62 2.84 -9.62
N ILE A 170 -12.91 3.56 -8.54
CA ILE A 170 -14.03 3.25 -7.66
C ILE A 170 -15.26 4.02 -8.14
N ARG A 171 -16.34 3.30 -8.53
CA ARG A 171 -17.64 3.90 -8.88
C ARG A 171 -18.70 3.50 -7.86
N GLY A 172 -19.59 4.44 -7.51
CA GLY A 172 -20.71 4.20 -6.61
C GLY A 172 -20.32 3.72 -5.20
N GLY A 173 -19.07 3.98 -4.77
CA GLY A 173 -18.54 3.62 -3.46
C GLY A 173 -18.30 2.11 -3.21
N LYS A 174 -18.58 1.23 -4.19
CA LYS A 174 -18.47 -0.22 -3.99
C LYS A 174 -17.94 -1.00 -5.19
N THR A 175 -17.99 -0.45 -6.40
CA THR A 175 -17.55 -1.18 -7.60
C THR A 175 -16.16 -0.73 -8.02
N LEU A 176 -15.22 -1.68 -8.04
CA LEU A 176 -13.86 -1.47 -8.50
C LEU A 176 -13.76 -1.82 -9.99
N TYR A 177 -13.34 -0.85 -10.81
CA TYR A 177 -13.18 -1.02 -12.25
C TYR A 177 -11.69 -0.99 -12.60
N PRO A 178 -11.10 -2.08 -13.12
CA PRO A 178 -9.70 -2.10 -13.51
C PRO A 178 -9.47 -1.24 -14.77
N LEU A 179 -8.47 -0.37 -14.70
CA LEU A 179 -7.93 0.36 -15.84
C LEU A 179 -6.77 -0.40 -16.47
N SER A 180 -5.95 -1.04 -15.64
CA SER A 180 -4.88 -1.94 -16.07
C SER A 180 -5.50 -3.26 -16.54
N LYS A 181 -5.37 -3.54 -17.84
CA LYS A 181 -5.70 -4.85 -18.43
C LYS A 181 -4.47 -5.38 -19.13
N LYS A 182 -4.16 -6.66 -18.92
CA LYS A 182 -3.14 -7.35 -19.73
C LYS A 182 -3.53 -7.25 -21.20
N ARG A 183 -2.70 -6.57 -21.98
CA ARG A 183 -2.87 -6.41 -23.42
C ARG A 183 -2.41 -7.69 -24.12
N ASN A 184 -3.34 -8.41 -24.73
CA ASN A 184 -3.05 -9.62 -25.52
C ASN A 184 -2.53 -9.31 -26.95
N ASP A 185 -2.48 -8.02 -27.31
CA ASP A 185 -2.14 -7.50 -28.65
C ASP A 185 -0.69 -7.03 -28.77
N ILE A 186 0.10 -7.07 -27.68
CA ILE A 186 1.51 -6.69 -27.70
C ILE A 186 2.34 -7.97 -27.76
N ALA A 187 3.17 -8.08 -28.80
CA ALA A 187 4.16 -9.16 -28.94
C ALA A 187 4.95 -9.31 -27.62
N PRO A 188 5.28 -10.54 -27.19
CA PRO A 188 6.00 -10.74 -25.94
C PRO A 188 7.23 -9.84 -25.89
N CYS A 189 7.44 -9.20 -24.74
CA CYS A 189 8.65 -8.44 -24.46
C CYS A 189 9.86 -9.30 -24.85
N SER A 190 10.89 -8.70 -25.44
CA SER A 190 12.05 -9.36 -26.06
C SER A 190 12.88 -10.26 -25.13
N CYS A 191 12.44 -10.45 -23.88
CA CYS A 191 12.93 -11.42 -22.92
C CYS A 191 12.17 -12.76 -22.93
N GLY A 192 11.33 -13.02 -23.94
CA GLY A 192 10.78 -14.35 -24.20
C GLY A 192 11.90 -15.36 -24.41
N ILE A 193 12.19 -16.15 -23.38
CA ILE A 193 12.87 -17.43 -23.54
C ILE A 193 11.76 -18.40 -23.95
N ASP A 194 11.76 -18.75 -25.23
CA ASP A 194 11.04 -19.92 -25.72
C ASP A 194 11.61 -21.14 -24.98
N ALA A 195 10.73 -21.90 -24.32
CA ALA A 195 10.99 -23.25 -23.85
C ALA A 195 9.86 -24.16 -24.36
#